data_AF-A0A2I0HQP3-F1
#
_entry.id   AF-A0A2I0HQP3-F1
#
_cell.length_a   1.000
_cell.length_b   1.000
_cell.length_c   1.000
_cell.angle_alpha   90.00
_cell.angle_beta   90.00
_cell.angle_gamma   90.00
#
_symmetry.space_group_name_H-M   'P 1'
#
loop_
_entity.id
_entity.type
_entity.pdbx_description
1 polymer ?
#
loop_
_entity_poly.entity_id
_entity_poly.type
_entity_poly.pdbx_seq_one_letter_code
_entity_poly.pdbx_strand_id
1 'polypeptide(L)'
;MEWQECTVKVEIDVPTSVAYKCYSDLEAIPQWMPIISTVKILEDQPDLSRWSLKYKAFGQDFEYSWLARFMQPIPNQKMHWRSLEGVPNR
;
A
#
# COMPACT_ATOMS: atom_id res chain seq x y z
N MET A 1 20.55 -6.50 -10.37
CA MET A 1 19.32 -5.73 -10.16
C MET A 1 19.69 -4.54 -9.29
N GLU A 2 19.38 -3.33 -9.73
CA GLU A 2 19.74 -2.09 -9.04
C GLU A 2 18.50 -1.50 -8.38
N TRP A 3 18.62 -1.07 -7.12
CA TRP A 3 17.51 -0.46 -6.39
C TRP A 3 17.28 0.97 -6.88
N GLN A 4 16.02 1.33 -7.07
CA GLN A 4 15.62 2.67 -7.46
C GLN A 4 14.99 3.37 -6.25
N GLU A 5 15.49 4.56 -5.93
CA GLU A 5 14.90 5.41 -4.90
C GLU A 5 13.87 6.34 -5.54
N CYS A 6 12.60 6.15 -5.17
CA CYS A 6 11.48 6.93 -5.69
C CYS A 6 10.86 7.74 -4.56
N THR A 7 10.93 9.08 -4.66
CA THR A 7 10.27 10.00 -3.72
C THR A 7 9.25 10.86 -4.45
N VAL A 8 8.05 10.97 -3.89
CA VAL A 8 6.98 11.86 -4.38
C VAL A 8 6.51 12.72 -3.21
N LYS A 9 6.27 14.01 -3.46
CA LYS A 9 5.71 14.96 -2.49
C LYS A 9 4.48 15.63 -3.08
N VAL A 10 3.44 15.77 -2.27
CA VAL A 10 2.23 16.53 -2.60
C VAL A 10 1.85 17.41 -1.41
N GLU A 11 1.32 18.60 -1.69
CA GLU A 11 0.77 19.50 -0.68
C GLU A 11 -0.75 19.55 -0.84
N ILE A 12 -1.47 19.32 0.25
CA ILE A 12 -2.92 19.18 0.28
C ILE A 12 -3.48 19.98 1.46
N ASP A 13 -4.62 20.64 1.27
CA ASP A 13 -5.29 21.42 2.31
C ASP A 13 -6.23 20.54 3.14
N VAL A 14 -5.65 19.57 3.85
CA VAL A 14 -6.36 18.73 4.83
C VAL A 14 -5.51 18.55 6.08
N PRO A 15 -6.13 18.43 7.27
CA PRO A 15 -5.38 18.13 8.48
C PRO A 15 -4.68 16.78 8.36
N THR A 16 -3.43 16.69 8.85
CA THR A 16 -2.64 15.46 8.81
C THR A 16 -3.35 14.28 9.46
N SER A 17 -4.16 14.52 10.49
CA SER A 17 -4.94 13.46 11.16
C SER A 17 -6.02 12.85 10.27
N VAL A 18 -6.61 13.63 9.37
CA VAL A 18 -7.61 13.15 8.41
C VAL A 18 -6.92 12.29 7.35
N ALA A 19 -5.85 12.81 6.74
CA ALA A 19 -5.07 12.05 5.77
C ALA A 19 -4.53 10.76 6.39
N TYR A 20 -3.96 10.84 7.59
CA TYR A 20 -3.46 9.67 8.32
C TYR A 20 -4.58 8.67 8.61
N LYS A 21 -5.77 9.11 9.00
CA LYS A 21 -6.90 8.18 9.20
C LYS A 21 -7.29 7.47 7.90
N CYS A 22 -7.36 8.19 6.78
CA CYS A 22 -7.68 7.60 5.47
C CYS A 22 -6.66 6.54 5.03
N TYR A 23 -5.37 6.81 5.19
CA TYR A 23 -4.32 5.86 4.82
C TYR A 23 -4.15 4.70 5.83
N SER A 24 -4.65 4.84 7.07
CA SER A 24 -4.63 3.76 8.06
C SER A 24 -5.67 2.68 7.77
N ASP A 25 -6.75 3.01 7.06
CA ASP A 25 -7.78 2.07 6.64
C ASP A 25 -7.36 1.39 5.33
N LEU A 26 -6.49 0.38 5.47
CA LEU A 26 -5.88 -0.31 4.33
C LEU A 26 -6.92 -0.99 3.42
N GLU A 27 -7.97 -1.56 4.00
CA GLU A 27 -9.01 -2.25 3.22
C GLU A 27 -9.89 -1.26 2.43
N ALA A 28 -9.92 0.02 2.79
CA ALA A 28 -10.58 1.07 2.02
C ALA A 28 -9.75 1.58 0.84
N ILE A 29 -8.44 1.27 0.75
CA ILE A 29 -7.56 1.76 -0.34
C ILE A 29 -8.11 1.50 -1.75
N PRO A 30 -8.65 0.31 -2.09
CA PRO A 30 -9.22 0.06 -3.41
C PRO A 30 -10.35 1.02 -3.81
N GLN A 31 -11.01 1.69 -2.85
CA GLN A 31 -12.10 2.63 -3.13
C GLN A 31 -11.61 3.93 -3.79
N TRP A 32 -10.33 4.30 -3.57
CA TRP A 32 -9.77 5.56 -4.04
C TRP A 32 -8.43 5.40 -4.77
N MET A 33 -7.87 4.19 -4.82
CA MET A 33 -6.69 3.84 -5.63
C MET A 33 -7.03 2.68 -6.60
N PRO A 34 -7.58 2.98 -7.80
CA PRO A 34 -8.18 1.96 -8.68
C PRO A 34 -7.24 0.86 -9.20
N ILE A 35 -5.92 1.11 -9.21
CA ILE A 35 -4.94 0.09 -9.61
C ILE A 35 -4.81 -1.04 -8.59
N ILE A 36 -5.17 -0.77 -7.33
CA ILE A 36 -5.23 -1.75 -6.25
C ILE A 36 -6.60 -2.38 -6.28
N SER A 37 -6.65 -3.67 -6.58
CA SER A 37 -7.91 -4.42 -6.67
C SER A 37 -8.41 -4.89 -5.30
N THR A 38 -7.51 -5.32 -4.42
CA THR A 38 -7.86 -5.78 -3.07
C THR A 38 -6.72 -5.53 -2.09
N VAL A 39 -7.09 -5.26 -0.85
CA VAL A 39 -6.19 -5.30 0.31
C VAL A 39 -6.89 -6.10 1.41
N LYS A 40 -6.18 -7.05 2.01
CA LYS A 40 -6.69 -7.89 3.09
C LYS A 40 -5.67 -8.04 4.21
N ILE A 41 -6.06 -7.68 5.43
CA ILE A 41 -5.27 -7.96 6.63
C ILE A 41 -5.45 -9.44 6.96
N LEU A 42 -4.37 -10.15 7.28
CA LEU A 42 -4.46 -11.57 7.63
C LEU A 42 -5.02 -11.72 9.06
N GLU A 43 -6.12 -12.46 9.22
CA GLU A 43 -6.80 -12.64 10.51
C GLU A 43 -5.86 -13.22 11.59
N ASP A 44 -5.00 -14.16 11.20
CA ASP A 44 -4.05 -14.81 12.12
C ASP A 44 -2.80 -13.95 12.42
N GLN A 45 -2.50 -12.97 11.56
CA GLN A 45 -1.28 -12.15 11.62
C GLN A 45 -1.62 -10.70 11.23
N PRO A 46 -2.16 -9.90 12.17
CA PRO A 46 -2.66 -8.56 11.87
C PRO A 46 -1.57 -7.55 11.47
N ASP A 47 -0.30 -7.89 11.66
CA ASP A 47 0.84 -7.12 11.13
C ASP A 47 1.09 -7.38 9.64
N LEU A 48 0.41 -8.36 9.04
CA LEU A 48 0.53 -8.73 7.64
C LEU A 48 -0.71 -8.36 6.85
N SER A 49 -0.48 -7.86 5.64
CA SER A 49 -1.52 -7.54 4.66
C SER A 49 -1.16 -8.10 3.30
N ARG A 50 -2.14 -8.76 2.64
CA ARG A 50 -2.05 -9.20 1.26
C ARG A 50 -2.68 -8.15 0.36
N TRP A 51 -1.92 -7.72 -0.64
CA TRP A 51 -2.33 -6.73 -1.62
C TRP A 51 -2.37 -7.37 -3.00
N SER A 52 -3.32 -6.95 -3.82
CA SER A 52 -3.42 -7.37 -5.22
C SER A 52 -3.68 -6.17 -6.11
N LEU A 53 -2.88 -6.00 -7.16
CA LEU A 53 -3.07 -4.98 -8.19
C LEU A 53 -3.55 -5.64 -9.48
N LYS A 54 -4.44 -4.95 -10.18
CA LYS A 54 -4.94 -5.36 -11.50
C LYS A 54 -4.78 -4.20 -12.46
N TYR A 55 -4.14 -4.44 -13.60
CA TYR A 55 -4.04 -3.44 -14.65
C TYR A 55 -4.09 -4.08 -16.03
N LYS A 56 -4.59 -3.32 -16.99
CA LYS A 56 -4.61 -3.71 -18.40
C LYS A 56 -3.47 -3.01 -19.13
N ALA A 57 -2.61 -3.79 -19.77
CA ALA A 57 -1.58 -3.27 -20.65
C ALA A 57 -1.46 -4.17 -21.88
N PHE A 58 -1.15 -3.60 -23.04
CA PHE A 58 -0.93 -4.37 -24.29
C PHE A 58 -2.07 -5.34 -24.67
N GLY A 59 -3.31 -5.03 -24.29
CA GLY A 59 -4.47 -5.90 -24.53
C GLY A 59 -4.56 -7.13 -23.62
N GLN A 60 -3.75 -7.20 -22.57
CA GLN A 60 -3.72 -8.29 -21.59
C GLN A 60 -4.08 -7.78 -20.19
N ASP A 61 -4.75 -8.64 -19.42
CA ASP A 61 -5.00 -8.45 -17.99
C ASP A 61 -3.78 -8.93 -17.20
N PHE A 62 -3.21 -8.05 -16.39
CA PHE A 62 -2.14 -8.37 -15.46
C PHE A 62 -2.64 -8.31 -14.03
N GLU A 63 -2.32 -9.34 -13.26
CA GLU A 63 -2.60 -9.41 -11.83
C GLU A 63 -1.31 -9.75 -11.07
N TYR A 64 -0.99 -8.93 -10.08
CA TYR A 64 0.14 -9.17 -9.19
C TYR A 64 -0.31 -9.08 -7.75
N SER A 65 0.22 -9.96 -6.91
CA SER A 65 -0.04 -9.93 -5.48
C SER A 65 1.26 -9.89 -4.69
N TRP A 66 1.27 -9.19 -3.56
CA TRP A 66 2.39 -9.11 -2.64
C TRP A 66 1.94 -9.17 -1.20
N LEU A 67 2.82 -9.67 -0.34
CA LEU A 67 2.63 -9.68 1.11
C LEU A 67 3.43 -8.53 1.71
N ALA A 68 2.80 -7.67 2.49
CA ALA A 68 3.45 -6.57 3.18
C ALA A 68 3.30 -6.71 4.69
N ARG A 69 4.40 -6.46 5.42
CA ARG A 69 4.41 -6.33 6.87
C ARG A 69 4.34 -4.86 7.26
N PHE A 70 3.36 -4.49 8.07
CA PHE A 70 3.29 -3.17 8.67
C PHE A 70 4.35 -3.04 9.76
N MET A 71 5.10 -1.94 9.72
CA MET A 71 6.12 -1.61 10.72
C MET A 71 5.53 -0.63 11.73
N GLN A 72 6.14 -0.49 12.91
CA GLN A 72 5.62 0.37 13.99
C GLN A 72 5.33 1.79 13.48
N PRO A 73 4.06 2.24 13.45
CA PRO A 73 3.71 3.54 12.90
C PRO A 73 4.02 4.67 13.89
N ILE A 74 4.22 5.87 13.35
CA ILE A 74 4.30 7.12 14.13
C ILE A 74 3.04 7.93 13.81
N PRO A 75 2.06 8.01 14.74
CA PRO A 75 0.77 8.64 14.48
C PRO A 75 0.90 10.05 13.90
N ASN A 76 0.13 10.32 12.84
CA ASN A 76 0.10 11.60 12.12
C ASN A 76 1.47 12.04 11.55
N GLN A 77 2.43 11.12 11.37
CA GLN A 77 3.76 11.45 10.83
C GLN A 77 4.26 10.42 9.83
N LYS A 78 4.26 9.13 10.20
CA LYS A 78 4.88 8.08 9.39
C LYS A 78 4.08 6.79 9.43
N MET A 79 3.74 6.31 8.24
CA MET A 79 3.38 4.92 8.00
C MET A 79 4.47 4.30 7.14
N HIS A 80 4.87 3.08 7.46
CA HIS A 80 5.88 2.35 6.70
C HIS A 80 5.61 0.85 6.75
N TRP A 81 5.91 0.19 5.65
CA TRP A 81 5.72 -1.24 5.49
C TRP A 81 6.85 -1.81 4.64
N ARG A 82 7.05 -3.12 4.77
CA ARG A 82 8.02 -3.86 3.98
C ARG A 82 7.36 -5.03 3.29
N SER A 83 7.58 -5.18 1.99
CA SER A 83 7.19 -6.34 1.22
C SER A 83 8.02 -7.55 1.65
N LEU A 84 7.34 -8.65 1.95
CA LEU A 84 7.94 -9.95 2.25
C LEU A 84 8.02 -10.84 1.01
N GLU A 85 7.06 -10.70 0.09
CA GLU A 85 6.90 -11.52 -1.12
C GLU A 85 6.33 -10.67 -2.26
N GLY A 86 6.52 -11.08 -3.52
CA GLY A 86 5.93 -10.41 -4.68
C GLY A 86 6.74 -9.19 -5.11
N VAL A 87 6.21 -7.98 -4.88
CA VAL A 87 6.83 -6.72 -5.30
C VAL A 87 7.79 -6.20 -4.21
N PRO A 88 9.11 -6.29 -4.39
CA PRO A 88 10.06 -5.97 -3.33
C PRO A 88 10.24 -4.47 -3.10
N ASN A 89 10.41 -4.05 -1.84
CA ASN A 89 10.80 -2.70 -1.44
C ASN A 89 11.90 -2.74 -0.36
N ARG A 90 12.59 -1.60 -0.15
CA ARG A 90 13.66 -1.45 0.84
C ARG A 90 13.51 -0.15 1.63
#